data_AF-A0A095XER9-F1
#
_entry.id   AF-A0A095XER9-F1
#
_cell.length_a   1.000
_cell.length_b   1.000
_cell.length_c   1.000
_cell.angle_alpha   90.00
_cell.angle_beta   90.00
_cell.angle_gamma   90.00
#
_symmetry.space_group_name_H-M   'P 1'
#
loop_
_entity.id
_entity.type
_entity.pdbx_description
1 polymer ?
#
loop_
_entity_poly.entity_id
_entity_poly.type
_entity_poly.pdbx_seq_one_letter_code
_entity_poly.pdbx_strand_id
1 'polypeptide(L)'
;MLAMLEKVLSHNGLVAAFALVGIVMWISMMLSKTLTRGRVHGSAFAILIGLALAWVGGTLTHGEKGIADVPLFAGIGVMGGAMLRDFAIVATAFEVQASEARRAGMIGVVSLLLGTVLPFIVGALVARAFGYTDAVSMTTIGAGAVTYIVGPVTGAAIGASSDVIALSIATGLVKAIIVMVGTPLAAGFLGLRTPRSAMIFGGLAGTVSGVTAGLAATDRRLVPYGALISTFHTGVGCLLGPSVLFFATRAIVGG
;
A
#
# COMPACT_ATOMS: atom_id res chain seq x y z
N MET A 1 3.57 -26.12 -29.48
CA MET A 1 4.29 -25.27 -28.49
C MET A 1 3.35 -24.50 -27.58
N LEU A 2 2.43 -23.68 -28.11
CA LEU A 2 1.48 -22.89 -27.29
C LEU A 2 0.63 -23.74 -26.34
N ALA A 3 0.05 -24.84 -26.82
CA ALA A 3 -0.75 -25.75 -25.97
C ALA A 3 0.07 -26.45 -24.87
N MET A 4 1.36 -26.72 -25.11
CA MET A 4 2.26 -27.27 -24.08
C MET A 4 2.61 -26.21 -23.04
N LEU A 5 2.81 -24.96 -23.48
CA LEU A 5 3.03 -23.82 -22.59
C LEU A 5 1.81 -23.60 -21.69
N GLU A 6 0.62 -23.54 -22.28
CA GLU A 6 -0.65 -23.37 -21.57
C GLU A 6 -0.87 -24.47 -20.52
N LYS A 7 -0.58 -25.73 -20.86
CA LYS A 7 -0.66 -26.86 -19.93
C LYS A 7 0.34 -26.76 -18.77
N VAL A 8 1.56 -26.28 -19.02
CA VAL A 8 2.58 -26.11 -17.97
C VAL A 8 2.27 -24.91 -17.07
N LEU A 9 1.83 -23.79 -17.64
CA LEU A 9 1.45 -22.59 -16.88
C LEU A 9 0.20 -22.82 -16.02
N SER A 10 -0.81 -23.50 -16.56
CA SER A 10 -2.02 -23.86 -15.81
C SER A 10 -1.72 -24.81 -14.64
N HIS A 11 -0.81 -25.77 -14.84
CA HIS A 11 -0.39 -26.68 -13.77
C HIS A 11 0.51 -26.01 -12.71
N ASN A 12 1.18 -24.90 -13.07
CA ASN A 12 2.07 -24.14 -12.18
C ASN A 12 1.59 -22.69 -12.02
N GLY A 13 0.29 -22.50 -11.76
CA GLY A 13 -0.33 -21.18 -11.75
C GLY A 13 0.38 -20.14 -10.87
N LEU A 14 0.87 -20.53 -9.68
CA LEU A 14 1.57 -19.60 -8.80
C LEU A 14 2.94 -19.17 -9.37
N VAL A 15 3.69 -20.09 -9.97
CA VAL A 15 4.98 -19.80 -10.61
C VAL A 15 4.77 -18.88 -11.82
N ALA A 16 3.74 -19.17 -12.61
CA ALA A 16 3.29 -18.32 -13.71
C ALA A 16 2.94 -16.89 -13.23
N ALA A 17 2.24 -16.77 -12.11
CA ALA A 17 1.90 -15.48 -11.52
C ALA A 17 3.15 -14.69 -11.11
N PHE A 18 4.10 -15.32 -10.41
CA PHE A 18 5.37 -14.67 -10.07
C PHE A 18 6.19 -14.26 -11.30
N ALA A 19 6.23 -15.10 -12.34
CA ALA A 19 6.90 -14.78 -13.59
C ALA A 19 6.26 -13.57 -14.28
N LEU A 20 4.93 -13.54 -14.36
CA LEU A 20 4.18 -12.42 -14.94
C LEU A 20 4.40 -11.13 -14.15
N VAL A 21 4.32 -11.17 -12.82
CA VAL A 21 4.60 -10.00 -11.97
C VAL A 21 6.05 -9.54 -12.15
N GLY A 22 7.01 -10.46 -12.26
CA GLY A 22 8.41 -10.15 -12.57
C GLY A 22 8.59 -9.45 -13.91
N ILE A 23 7.90 -9.90 -14.96
CA ILE A 23 7.88 -9.25 -16.29
C ILE A 23 7.28 -7.86 -16.20
N VAL A 24 6.13 -7.70 -15.52
CA VAL A 24 5.49 -6.40 -15.32
C VAL A 24 6.43 -5.45 -14.60
N MET A 25 7.10 -5.90 -13.54
CA MET A 25 8.09 -5.11 -12.81
C MET A 25 9.29 -4.72 -13.69
N TRP A 26 9.80 -5.64 -14.51
CA TRP A 26 10.90 -5.35 -15.43
C TRP A 26 10.52 -4.29 -16.47
N ILE A 27 9.37 -4.45 -17.13
CA ILE A 27 8.82 -3.47 -18.07
C ILE A 27 8.63 -2.12 -17.37
N SER A 28 8.08 -2.13 -16.16
CA SER A 28 7.84 -0.92 -15.38
C SER A 28 9.11 -0.17 -15.02
N MET A 29 10.18 -0.89 -14.68
CA MET A 29 11.50 -0.30 -14.45
C MET A 29 12.13 0.25 -15.74
N MET A 30 11.89 -0.40 -16.88
CA MET A 30 12.32 0.13 -18.17
C MET A 30 11.57 1.42 -18.52
N LEU A 31 10.24 1.44 -18.37
CA LEU A 31 9.39 2.62 -18.59
C LEU A 31 9.78 3.78 -17.67
N SER A 32 10.06 3.51 -16.40
CA SER A 32 10.56 4.51 -15.46
C SER A 32 11.82 5.22 -15.98
N LYS A 33 12.79 4.46 -16.51
CA LYS A 33 14.05 5.00 -17.04
C LYS A 33 13.84 5.73 -18.37
N THR A 34 13.07 5.17 -19.30
CA THR A 34 12.91 5.73 -20.65
C THR A 34 11.99 6.95 -20.66
N LEU A 35 10.86 6.89 -19.95
CA LEU A 35 9.81 7.91 -20.03
C LEU A 35 10.01 9.05 -19.04
N THR A 36 10.50 8.75 -17.83
CA THR A 36 10.63 9.76 -16.75
C THR A 36 12.07 10.03 -16.33
N ARG A 37 13.06 9.45 -17.04
CA ARG A 37 14.49 9.51 -16.68
C ARG A 37 14.74 9.09 -15.22
N GLY A 38 13.92 8.18 -14.70
CA GLY A 38 14.00 7.67 -13.32
C GLY A 38 13.37 8.58 -12.24
N ARG A 39 12.64 9.64 -12.60
CA ARG A 39 11.96 10.50 -11.61
C ARG A 39 10.75 9.83 -10.97
N VAL A 40 10.02 9.01 -11.72
CA VAL A 40 8.92 8.20 -11.20
C VAL A 40 9.42 6.78 -11.01
N HIS A 41 9.31 6.23 -9.81
CA HIS A 41 9.77 4.87 -9.53
C HIS A 41 8.93 3.81 -10.27
N GLY A 42 9.58 2.72 -10.70
CA GLY A 42 8.95 1.68 -11.52
C GLY A 42 7.68 1.09 -10.91
N SER A 43 7.60 0.99 -9.59
CA SER A 43 6.40 0.47 -8.90
C SER A 43 5.11 1.25 -9.22
N ALA A 44 5.17 2.55 -9.51
CA ALA A 44 3.98 3.31 -9.91
C ALA A 44 3.43 2.81 -11.27
N PHE A 45 4.32 2.56 -12.24
CA PHE A 45 3.94 1.99 -13.53
C PHE A 45 3.41 0.56 -13.37
N ALA A 46 4.00 -0.23 -12.47
CA ALA A 46 3.54 -1.59 -12.20
C ALA A 46 2.11 -1.62 -11.65
N ILE A 47 1.77 -0.69 -10.75
CA ILE A 47 0.39 -0.54 -10.23
C ILE A 47 -0.57 -0.19 -11.36
N LEU A 48 -0.22 0.77 -12.21
CA LEU A 48 -1.06 1.17 -13.35
C LEU A 48 -1.27 0.03 -14.36
N ILE A 49 -0.21 -0.72 -14.67
CA ILE A 49 -0.29 -1.90 -15.54
C ILE A 49 -1.17 -2.97 -14.89
N GLY A 50 -1.00 -3.24 -13.59
CA GLY A 50 -1.82 -4.18 -12.85
C GLY A 50 -3.31 -3.82 -12.87
N LEU A 51 -3.64 -2.54 -12.66
CA LEU A 51 -5.02 -2.03 -12.75
C LEU A 51 -5.59 -2.15 -14.17
N ALA A 52 -4.79 -1.82 -15.20
CA ALA A 52 -5.19 -1.99 -16.59
C ALA A 52 -5.46 -3.47 -16.92
N LEU A 53 -4.57 -4.38 -16.48
CA LEU A 53 -4.74 -5.82 -16.65
C LEU A 53 -5.98 -6.35 -15.91
N ALA A 54 -6.26 -5.86 -14.70
CA ALA A 54 -7.47 -6.21 -13.96
C ALA A 54 -8.74 -5.76 -14.70
N TRP A 55 -8.75 -4.53 -15.23
CA TRP A 55 -9.87 -4.00 -16.01
C TRP A 55 -10.07 -4.76 -17.33
N VAL A 56 -8.99 -5.05 -18.06
CA VAL A 56 -9.05 -5.87 -19.29
C VAL A 56 -9.54 -7.28 -18.98
N GLY A 57 -9.03 -7.92 -17.93
CA GLY A 57 -9.47 -9.25 -17.52
C GLY A 57 -10.95 -9.31 -17.17
N GLY A 58 -11.43 -8.33 -16.40
CA GLY A 58 -12.85 -8.24 -16.02
C GLY A 58 -13.77 -7.96 -17.21
N THR A 59 -13.37 -7.08 -18.13
CA THR A 59 -14.18 -6.78 -19.33
C THR A 59 -14.22 -7.95 -20.33
N LEU A 60 -13.13 -8.70 -20.48
CA LEU A 60 -13.06 -9.86 -21.38
C LEU A 60 -13.84 -11.07 -20.86
N THR A 61 -13.83 -11.30 -19.55
CA THR A 61 -14.43 -12.49 -18.93
C THR A 61 -15.84 -12.23 -18.39
N HIS A 62 -16.25 -10.95 -18.31
CA HIS A 62 -17.43 -10.50 -17.56
C HIS A 62 -17.43 -10.97 -16.09
N GLY A 63 -16.25 -11.28 -15.54
CA GLY A 63 -16.06 -11.72 -14.17
C GLY A 63 -15.65 -10.58 -13.22
N GLU A 64 -15.64 -10.89 -11.93
CA GLU A 64 -15.39 -9.93 -10.85
C GLU A 64 -13.95 -9.99 -10.29
N LYS A 65 -13.13 -10.95 -10.72
CA LYS A 65 -11.75 -11.18 -10.21
C LYS A 65 -10.68 -10.64 -11.15
N GLY A 66 -11.08 -9.90 -12.18
CA GLY A 66 -10.17 -9.24 -13.11
C GLY A 66 -9.38 -10.23 -13.95
N ILE A 67 -8.05 -10.08 -14.01
CA ILE A 67 -7.20 -10.98 -14.82
C ILE A 67 -7.21 -12.43 -14.29
N ALA A 68 -7.54 -12.64 -13.01
CA ALA A 68 -7.60 -13.97 -12.43
C ALA A 68 -8.77 -14.82 -12.95
N ASP A 69 -9.77 -14.21 -13.60
CA ASP A 69 -10.85 -14.94 -14.27
C ASP A 69 -10.40 -15.59 -15.59
N VAL A 70 -9.25 -15.18 -16.13
CA VAL A 70 -8.65 -15.84 -17.29
C VAL A 70 -7.92 -17.09 -16.82
N PRO A 71 -8.23 -18.30 -17.34
CA PRO A 71 -7.66 -19.57 -16.86
C PRO A 71 -6.12 -19.60 -16.82
N LEU A 72 -5.47 -18.98 -17.79
CA LEU A 72 -4.01 -18.88 -17.87
C LEU A 72 -3.40 -18.07 -16.72
N PHE A 73 -4.16 -17.12 -16.15
CA PHE A 73 -3.71 -16.20 -15.11
C PHE A 73 -4.40 -16.43 -13.77
N ALA A 74 -5.13 -17.54 -13.60
CA ALA A 74 -5.82 -17.88 -12.36
C ALA A 74 -4.90 -17.88 -11.12
N GLY A 75 -3.61 -18.20 -11.31
CA GLY A 75 -2.60 -18.12 -10.27
C GLY A 75 -2.37 -16.72 -9.69
N ILE A 76 -2.70 -15.64 -10.41
CA ILE A 76 -2.71 -14.28 -9.87
C ILE A 76 -3.74 -14.15 -8.74
N GLY A 77 -4.89 -14.81 -8.87
CA GLY A 77 -5.91 -14.83 -7.82
C GLY A 77 -5.40 -15.49 -6.53
N VAL A 78 -4.58 -16.54 -6.65
CA VAL A 78 -3.91 -17.17 -5.49
C VAL A 78 -2.83 -16.25 -4.93
N MET A 79 -2.00 -15.65 -5.80
CA MET A 79 -0.94 -14.71 -5.40
C MET A 79 -1.47 -13.47 -4.67
N GLY A 80 -2.56 -12.89 -5.15
CA GLY A 80 -3.25 -11.74 -4.54
C GLY A 80 -4.31 -12.11 -3.51
N GLY A 81 -4.51 -13.41 -3.26
CA GLY A 81 -5.51 -13.91 -2.32
C GLY A 81 -5.16 -13.61 -0.86
N ALA A 82 -6.13 -13.85 0.03
CA ALA A 82 -5.99 -13.54 1.46
C ALA A 82 -4.75 -14.19 2.08
N MET A 83 -4.44 -15.45 1.75
CA MET A 83 -3.30 -16.16 2.36
C MET A 83 -1.95 -15.49 2.09
N LEU A 84 -1.62 -15.20 0.82
CA LEU A 84 -0.32 -14.60 0.48
C LEU A 84 -0.26 -13.11 0.83
N ARG A 85 -1.40 -12.42 0.81
CA ARG A 85 -1.54 -11.08 1.37
C ARG A 85 -1.21 -11.09 2.86
N ASP A 86 -1.86 -11.94 3.65
CA ASP A 86 -1.69 -12.00 5.10
C ASP A 86 -0.26 -12.45 5.46
N PHE A 87 0.33 -13.37 4.70
CA PHE A 87 1.75 -13.71 4.79
C PHE A 87 2.65 -12.49 4.56
N ALA A 88 2.42 -11.70 3.50
CA ALA A 88 3.20 -10.51 3.22
C ALA A 88 3.05 -9.46 4.34
N ILE A 89 1.84 -9.30 4.88
CA ILE A 89 1.56 -8.40 6.00
C ILE A 89 2.35 -8.80 7.24
N VAL A 90 2.31 -10.10 7.60
CA VAL A 90 3.06 -10.63 8.73
C VAL A 90 4.56 -10.49 8.50
N ALA A 91 5.05 -10.80 7.29
CA ALA A 91 6.45 -10.63 6.93
C ALA A 91 6.91 -9.16 7.08
N THR A 92 6.12 -8.19 6.63
CA THR A 92 6.39 -6.76 6.84
C THR A 92 6.35 -6.38 8.32
N ALA A 93 5.47 -6.98 9.13
CA ALA A 93 5.47 -6.75 10.57
C ALA A 93 6.77 -7.26 11.23
N PHE A 94 7.34 -8.36 10.74
CA PHE A 94 8.65 -8.86 11.19
C PHE A 94 9.85 -8.00 10.75
N GLU A 95 9.71 -7.16 9.72
CA GLU A 95 10.75 -6.16 9.35
C GLU A 95 10.92 -5.08 10.42
N VAL A 96 9.94 -4.92 11.31
CA VAL A 96 9.93 -3.89 12.36
C VAL A 96 10.91 -4.27 13.48
N GLN A 97 12.11 -3.69 13.46
CA GLN A 97 13.11 -3.90 14.50
C GLN A 97 12.99 -2.86 15.63
N ALA A 98 12.68 -3.31 16.86
CA ALA A 98 12.55 -2.42 18.02
C ALA A 98 13.82 -1.60 18.34
N SER A 99 15.00 -2.13 17.98
CA SER A 99 16.29 -1.43 18.07
C SER A 99 16.36 -0.20 17.16
N GLU A 100 15.83 -0.29 15.96
CA GLU A 100 15.75 0.83 15.01
C GLU A 100 14.67 1.84 15.43
N ALA A 101 13.59 1.39 16.07
CA ALA A 101 12.58 2.28 16.68
C ALA A 101 13.21 3.24 17.69
N ARG A 102 14.16 2.75 18.50
CA ARG A 102 14.90 3.58 19.47
C ARG A 102 15.76 4.64 18.80
N ARG A 103 16.30 4.39 17.60
CA ARG A 103 17.11 5.37 16.86
C ARG A 103 16.29 6.53 16.33
N ALA A 104 15.01 6.32 16.04
CA ALA A 104 14.10 7.37 15.61
C ALA A 104 13.81 8.41 16.72
N GLY A 105 13.97 8.00 17.99
CA GLY A 105 13.75 8.85 19.16
C GLY A 105 12.32 9.37 19.27
N MET A 106 12.12 10.37 20.13
CA MET A 106 10.80 10.96 20.39
C MET A 106 10.15 11.56 19.13
N ILE A 107 10.98 12.11 18.24
CA ILE A 107 10.52 12.74 17.00
C ILE A 107 9.90 11.71 16.06
N GLY A 108 10.50 10.52 15.97
CA GLY A 108 9.94 9.43 15.17
C GLY A 108 8.63 8.89 15.72
N VAL A 109 8.50 8.81 17.06
CA VAL A 109 7.24 8.39 17.69
C VAL A 109 6.13 9.40 17.41
N VAL A 110 6.40 10.70 17.60
CA VAL A 110 5.42 11.76 17.35
C VAL A 110 5.03 11.82 15.88
N SER A 111 6.01 11.75 14.96
CA SER A 111 5.73 11.78 13.52
C SER A 111 4.92 10.56 13.09
N LEU A 112 5.24 9.36 13.58
CA LEU A 112 4.52 8.11 13.33
C LEU A 112 3.06 8.17 13.82
N LEU A 113 2.84 8.68 15.05
CA LEU A 113 1.49 8.82 15.59
C LEU A 113 0.67 9.82 14.79
N LEU A 114 1.25 10.98 14.44
CA LEU A 114 0.59 11.97 13.60
C LEU A 114 0.31 11.43 12.19
N GLY A 115 1.28 10.73 11.58
CA GLY A 115 1.16 10.07 10.27
C GLY A 115 0.20 8.87 10.27
N THR A 116 -0.22 8.40 11.45
CA THR A 116 -1.27 7.40 11.60
C THR A 116 -2.63 8.05 11.82
N VAL A 117 -2.73 8.92 12.83
CA VAL A 117 -4.01 9.50 13.28
C VAL A 117 -4.56 10.50 12.27
N LEU A 118 -3.73 11.39 11.70
CA LEU A 118 -4.22 12.41 10.78
C LEU A 118 -4.76 11.79 9.47
N PRO A 119 -4.05 10.88 8.78
CA PRO A 119 -4.60 10.24 7.59
C PRO A 119 -5.83 9.40 7.89
N PHE A 120 -5.89 8.74 9.06
CA PHE A 120 -7.08 8.03 9.48
C PHE A 120 -8.30 8.94 9.58
N ILE A 121 -8.16 10.08 10.27
CA ILE A 121 -9.24 11.06 10.41
C ILE A 121 -9.68 11.56 9.03
N VAL A 122 -8.74 11.94 8.18
CA VAL A 122 -9.06 12.40 6.82
C VAL A 122 -9.77 11.31 6.02
N GLY A 123 -9.29 10.07 6.04
CA GLY A 123 -9.91 8.95 5.34
C GLY A 123 -11.33 8.64 5.84
N ALA A 124 -11.53 8.65 7.16
CA ALA A 124 -12.85 8.44 7.77
C ALA A 124 -13.82 9.58 7.43
N LEU A 125 -13.37 10.84 7.44
CA LEU A 125 -14.18 12.00 7.04
C LEU A 125 -14.54 11.95 5.55
N VAL A 126 -13.60 11.54 4.69
CA VAL A 126 -13.89 11.32 3.27
C VAL A 126 -14.91 10.20 3.11
N ALA A 127 -14.74 9.06 3.79
CA ALA A 127 -15.75 8.00 3.76
C ALA A 127 -17.15 8.51 4.16
N ARG A 128 -17.21 9.33 5.20
CA ARG A 128 -18.46 9.96 5.65
C ARG A 128 -19.09 10.89 4.61
N ALA A 129 -18.27 11.69 3.93
CA ALA A 129 -18.70 12.59 2.86
C ALA A 129 -19.22 11.82 1.63
N PHE A 130 -18.68 10.63 1.37
CA PHE A 130 -19.15 9.71 0.33
C PHE A 130 -20.34 8.82 0.76
N GLY A 131 -20.90 9.05 1.95
CA GLY A 131 -22.14 8.43 2.40
C GLY A 131 -22.00 7.23 3.34
N TYR A 132 -20.78 6.81 3.70
CA TYR A 132 -20.59 5.76 4.71
C TYR A 132 -20.90 6.30 6.11
N THR A 133 -21.86 5.70 6.80
CA THR A 133 -22.28 6.14 8.13
C THR A 133 -22.03 5.11 9.22
N ASP A 134 -21.59 3.90 8.88
CA ASP A 134 -21.28 2.87 9.85
C ASP A 134 -19.80 2.91 10.27
N ALA A 135 -19.55 2.62 11.55
CA ALA A 135 -18.21 2.65 12.11
C ALA A 135 -17.27 1.66 11.41
N VAL A 136 -17.77 0.48 11.02
CA VAL A 136 -16.98 -0.56 10.34
C VAL A 136 -16.40 -0.03 9.03
N SER A 137 -17.22 0.55 8.16
CA SER A 137 -16.79 1.06 6.87
C SER A 137 -15.91 2.29 7.00
N MET A 138 -16.29 3.24 7.86
CA MET A 138 -15.50 4.46 8.09
C MET A 138 -14.11 4.15 8.65
N THR A 139 -14.03 3.27 9.65
CA THR A 139 -12.74 2.85 10.22
C THR A 139 -11.91 2.08 9.21
N THR A 140 -12.51 1.20 8.40
CA THR A 140 -11.77 0.42 7.40
C THR A 140 -11.16 1.31 6.31
N ILE A 141 -11.93 2.26 5.78
CA ILE A 141 -11.42 3.22 4.77
C ILE A 141 -10.39 4.18 5.39
N GLY A 142 -10.65 4.69 6.60
CA GLY A 142 -9.68 5.49 7.36
C GLY A 142 -8.38 4.75 7.61
N ALA A 143 -8.45 3.47 8.00
CA ALA A 143 -7.29 2.58 8.15
C ALA A 143 -6.54 2.38 6.83
N GLY A 144 -7.25 2.32 5.71
CA GLY A 144 -6.66 2.32 4.35
C GLY A 144 -5.86 3.58 4.05
N ALA A 145 -6.33 4.74 4.51
CA ALA A 145 -5.58 6.01 4.40
C ALA A 145 -4.31 6.04 5.25
N VAL A 146 -4.22 5.22 6.31
CA VAL A 146 -2.97 5.00 7.04
C VAL A 146 -1.99 4.23 6.16
N THR A 147 -2.33 3.01 5.72
CA THR A 147 -1.58 2.31 4.68
C THR A 147 -2.51 1.35 3.93
N TYR A 148 -2.10 0.95 2.71
CA TYR A 148 -2.81 -0.08 1.94
C TYR A 148 -2.77 -1.48 2.60
N ILE A 149 -2.04 -1.65 3.71
CA ILE A 149 -2.02 -2.87 4.54
C ILE A 149 -2.94 -2.72 5.75
N VAL A 150 -2.91 -1.57 6.42
CA VAL A 150 -3.65 -1.34 7.66
C VAL A 150 -5.17 -1.39 7.41
N GLY A 151 -5.62 -0.91 6.25
CA GLY A 151 -7.00 -1.04 5.78
C GLY A 151 -7.53 -2.47 5.78
N PRO A 152 -6.99 -3.39 4.96
CA PRO A 152 -7.48 -4.77 4.91
C PRO A 152 -7.34 -5.53 6.23
N VAL A 153 -6.28 -5.30 7.02
CA VAL A 153 -6.15 -5.92 8.35
C VAL A 153 -7.26 -5.45 9.28
N THR A 154 -7.48 -4.14 9.33
CA THR A 154 -8.53 -3.55 10.18
C THR A 154 -9.91 -4.04 9.76
N GLY A 155 -10.22 -3.97 8.46
CA GLY A 155 -11.50 -4.40 7.91
C GLY A 155 -11.77 -5.88 8.15
N ALA A 156 -10.77 -6.75 7.93
CA ALA A 156 -10.91 -8.17 8.23
C ALA A 156 -11.15 -8.44 9.72
N ALA A 157 -10.48 -7.70 10.61
CA ALA A 157 -10.62 -7.87 12.05
C ALA A 157 -11.98 -7.41 12.60
N ILE A 158 -12.57 -6.36 12.02
CA ILE A 158 -13.86 -5.79 12.48
C ILE A 158 -15.07 -6.23 11.62
N GLY A 159 -14.86 -7.11 10.63
CA GLY A 159 -15.94 -7.70 9.83
C GLY A 159 -16.47 -6.81 8.69
N ALA A 160 -15.62 -5.99 8.07
CA ALA A 160 -15.99 -5.19 6.90
C ALA A 160 -16.24 -6.05 5.65
N SER A 161 -17.08 -5.56 4.74
CA SER A 161 -17.33 -6.23 3.46
C SER A 161 -16.09 -6.20 2.55
N SER A 162 -16.02 -7.14 1.60
CA SER A 162 -14.95 -7.23 0.60
C SER A 162 -14.75 -5.92 -0.16
N ASP A 163 -15.84 -5.23 -0.48
CA ASP A 163 -15.83 -4.02 -1.30
C ASP A 163 -15.21 -2.85 -0.53
N VAL A 164 -15.57 -2.72 0.75
CA VAL A 164 -14.98 -1.73 1.66
C VAL A 164 -13.49 -2.02 1.87
N ILE A 165 -13.12 -3.29 2.03
CA ILE A 165 -11.71 -3.70 2.11
C ILE A 165 -10.96 -3.32 0.82
N ALA A 166 -11.54 -3.57 -0.35
CA ALA A 166 -10.94 -3.19 -1.63
C ALA A 166 -10.75 -1.66 -1.75
N LEU A 167 -11.77 -0.88 -1.34
CA LEU A 167 -11.67 0.59 -1.28
C LEU A 167 -10.58 1.07 -0.32
N SER A 168 -10.39 0.39 0.81
CA SER A 168 -9.31 0.73 1.75
C SER A 168 -7.91 0.51 1.16
N ILE A 169 -7.72 -0.58 0.41
CA ILE A 169 -6.47 -0.86 -0.32
C ILE A 169 -6.24 0.23 -1.36
N ALA A 170 -7.26 0.55 -2.16
CA ALA A 170 -7.18 1.60 -3.17
C ALA A 170 -6.81 2.96 -2.56
N THR A 171 -7.41 3.32 -1.42
CA THR A 171 -7.13 4.57 -0.69
C THR A 171 -5.64 4.66 -0.31
N GLY A 172 -5.09 3.59 0.27
CA GLY A 172 -3.68 3.55 0.64
C GLY A 172 -2.72 3.55 -0.56
N LEU A 173 -3.10 2.89 -1.66
CA LEU A 173 -2.32 2.87 -2.90
C LEU A 173 -2.25 4.26 -3.54
N VAL A 174 -3.40 4.96 -3.61
CA VAL A 174 -3.46 6.34 -4.11
C VAL A 174 -2.53 7.23 -3.29
N LYS A 175 -2.59 7.15 -1.96
CA LYS A 175 -1.67 7.89 -1.08
C LYS A 175 -0.21 7.57 -1.39
N ALA A 176 0.15 6.29 -1.52
CA ALA A 176 1.52 5.88 -1.82
C ALA A 176 2.02 6.43 -3.16
N ILE A 177 1.18 6.46 -4.20
CA ILE A 177 1.52 7.04 -5.51
C ILE A 177 1.71 8.56 -5.40
N ILE A 178 0.81 9.26 -4.68
CA ILE A 178 0.94 10.70 -4.44
C ILE A 178 2.26 11.01 -3.74
N VAL A 179 2.62 10.27 -2.70
CA VAL A 179 3.90 10.43 -2.00
C VAL A 179 5.06 10.13 -2.97
N MET A 180 5.00 9.04 -3.72
CA MET A 180 6.05 8.61 -4.64
C MET A 180 6.37 9.66 -5.72
N VAL A 181 5.34 10.23 -6.33
CA VAL A 181 5.47 11.20 -7.44
C VAL A 181 5.64 12.62 -6.91
N GLY A 182 4.98 12.96 -5.80
CA GLY A 182 4.99 14.30 -5.22
C GLY A 182 6.28 14.63 -4.47
N THR A 183 6.93 13.64 -3.84
CA THR A 183 8.13 13.88 -3.02
C THR A 183 9.26 14.56 -3.78
N PRO A 184 9.69 14.11 -4.97
CA PRO A 184 10.76 14.77 -5.71
C PRO A 184 10.40 16.20 -6.11
N LEU A 185 9.13 16.48 -6.37
CA LEU A 185 8.63 17.81 -6.74
C LEU A 185 8.59 18.75 -5.53
N ALA A 186 8.23 18.23 -4.36
CA ALA A 186 8.10 18.97 -3.11
C ALA A 186 9.37 18.95 -2.25
N ALA A 187 10.43 18.25 -2.65
CA ALA A 187 11.61 17.98 -1.83
C ALA A 187 12.29 19.23 -1.26
N GLY A 188 12.36 20.30 -2.08
CA GLY A 188 12.91 21.59 -1.66
C GLY A 188 12.06 22.25 -0.56
N PHE A 189 10.73 22.23 -0.73
CA PHE A 189 9.77 22.78 0.24
C PHE A 189 9.74 21.97 1.54
N LEU A 190 9.81 20.63 1.44
CA LEU A 190 9.84 19.71 2.58
C LEU A 190 11.18 19.69 3.32
N GLY A 191 12.21 20.36 2.79
CA GLY A 191 13.53 20.43 3.42
C GLY A 191 14.25 19.08 3.50
N LEU A 192 14.00 18.18 2.54
CA LEU A 192 14.56 16.82 2.51
C LEU A 192 16.06 16.84 2.17
N ARG A 193 16.87 17.26 3.12
CA ARG A 193 18.33 17.42 3.01
C ARG A 193 19.11 16.71 4.10
N THR A 194 18.44 16.30 5.18
CA THR A 194 19.07 15.69 6.34
C THR A 194 18.41 14.36 6.72
N PRO A 195 19.15 13.44 7.37
CA PRO A 195 18.57 12.23 7.96
C PRO A 195 17.35 12.50 8.84
N ARG A 196 17.40 13.58 9.64
CA ARG A 196 16.31 13.97 10.55
C ARG A 196 15.06 14.41 9.80
N SER A 197 15.19 15.23 8.75
CA SER A 197 14.06 15.61 7.89
C SER A 197 13.45 14.40 7.18
N ALA A 198 14.29 13.47 6.71
CA ALA A 198 13.82 12.25 6.03
C ALA A 198 13.07 11.33 6.99
N MET A 199 13.54 11.21 8.23
CA MET A 199 12.85 10.50 9.31
C MET A 199 11.46 11.09 9.61
N ILE A 200 11.37 12.41 9.80
CA ILE A 200 10.08 13.09 10.05
C ILE A 200 9.14 12.88 8.86
N PHE A 201 9.63 13.06 7.64
CA PHE A 201 8.87 12.85 6.42
C PHE A 201 8.36 11.41 6.30
N GLY A 202 9.21 10.41 6.53
CA GLY A 202 8.80 9.00 6.54
C GLY A 202 7.74 8.70 7.59
N GLY A 203 7.88 9.35 8.75
CA GLY A 203 6.89 9.33 9.82
C GLY A 203 5.56 9.98 9.48
N LEU A 204 5.54 11.08 8.74
CA LEU A 204 4.29 11.78 8.42
C LEU A 204 3.59 11.21 7.18
N ALA A 205 4.35 10.78 6.17
CA ALA A 205 3.78 10.24 4.93
C ALA A 205 3.12 8.87 5.15
N GLY A 206 3.71 8.04 6.01
CA GLY A 206 3.16 6.75 6.40
C GLY A 206 3.01 5.76 5.25
N THR A 207 3.95 5.75 4.29
CA THR A 207 3.99 4.75 3.20
C THR A 207 5.42 4.31 2.95
N VAL A 208 5.76 3.05 3.22
CA VAL A 208 7.13 2.55 3.00
C VAL A 208 7.54 2.67 1.54
N SER A 209 6.74 2.14 0.63
CA SER A 209 7.01 2.16 -0.81
C SER A 209 7.02 3.58 -1.39
N GLY A 210 6.08 4.44 -1.00
CA GLY A 210 6.04 5.83 -1.45
C GLY A 210 7.22 6.66 -0.94
N VAL A 211 7.59 6.52 0.33
CA VAL A 211 8.71 7.25 0.95
C VAL A 211 10.05 6.80 0.37
N THR A 212 10.27 5.48 0.29
CA THR A 212 11.51 4.92 -0.27
C THR A 212 11.71 5.35 -1.72
N ALA A 213 10.68 5.23 -2.54
CA ALA A 213 10.72 5.63 -3.94
C ALA A 213 10.88 7.15 -4.12
N GLY A 214 10.11 7.94 -3.38
CA GLY A 214 10.17 9.41 -3.44
C GLY A 214 11.53 9.95 -2.99
N LEU A 215 12.09 9.40 -1.91
CA LEU A 215 13.45 9.73 -1.46
C LEU A 215 14.50 9.23 -2.43
N ALA A 216 14.35 8.03 -3.03
CA ALA A 216 15.31 7.52 -4.01
C ALA A 216 15.41 8.39 -5.26
N ALA A 217 14.31 9.04 -5.64
CA ALA A 217 14.26 10.02 -6.73
C ALA A 217 14.71 11.44 -6.31
N THR A 218 14.83 11.70 -5.01
CA THR A 218 15.30 12.99 -4.44
C THR A 218 16.78 12.92 -4.05
N ASP A 219 17.11 12.12 -3.04
CA ASP A 219 18.46 11.81 -2.58
C ASP A 219 18.47 10.38 -1.99
N ARG A 220 19.17 9.47 -2.67
CA ARG A 220 19.28 8.06 -2.28
C ARG A 220 19.87 7.85 -0.88
N ARG A 221 20.69 8.79 -0.38
CA ARG A 221 21.29 8.71 0.96
C ARG A 221 20.24 8.85 2.07
N LEU A 222 19.10 9.48 1.76
CA LEU A 222 18.03 9.71 2.72
C LEU A 222 17.08 8.51 2.86
N VAL A 223 17.08 7.60 1.87
CA VAL A 223 16.15 6.47 1.80
C VAL A 223 16.11 5.63 3.08
N PRO A 224 17.25 5.18 3.65
CA PRO A 224 17.22 4.35 4.85
C PRO A 224 16.55 5.05 6.03
N TYR A 225 16.75 6.36 6.18
CA TYR A 225 16.24 7.16 7.29
C TYR A 225 14.72 7.35 7.21
N GLY A 226 14.19 7.64 6.02
CA GLY A 226 12.74 7.73 5.83
C GLY A 226 12.05 6.38 5.90
N ALA A 227 12.67 5.35 5.30
CA ALA A 227 12.17 3.98 5.33
C ALA A 227 11.98 3.50 6.77
N LEU A 228 12.98 3.74 7.63
CA LEU A 228 13.02 3.28 9.01
C LEU A 228 11.70 3.52 9.76
N ILE A 229 11.24 4.77 9.80
CA ILE A 229 10.04 5.14 10.58
C ILE A 229 8.77 4.76 9.81
N SER A 230 8.79 4.84 8.48
CA SER A 230 7.63 4.46 7.67
C SER A 230 7.24 2.99 7.87
N THR A 231 8.20 2.09 8.12
CA THR A 231 7.95 0.66 8.36
C THR A 231 7.09 0.41 9.61
N PHE A 232 7.20 1.26 10.63
CA PHE A 232 6.40 1.14 11.85
C PHE A 232 4.91 1.48 11.66
N HIS A 233 4.53 2.16 10.56
CA HIS A 233 3.12 2.51 10.33
C HIS A 233 2.23 1.29 10.21
N THR A 234 2.73 0.23 9.58
CA THR A 234 1.98 -0.99 9.43
C THR A 234 1.72 -1.62 10.80
N GLY A 235 2.75 -1.75 11.64
CA GLY A 235 2.59 -2.31 12.99
C GLY A 235 1.67 -1.48 13.87
N VAL A 236 1.93 -0.17 13.98
CA VAL A 236 1.12 0.73 14.82
C VAL A 236 -0.30 0.88 14.27
N GLY A 237 -0.47 1.02 12.97
CA GLY A 237 -1.78 1.11 12.33
C GLY A 237 -2.60 -0.16 12.49
N CYS A 238 -2.00 -1.35 12.32
CA CYS A 238 -2.70 -2.62 12.53
C CYS A 238 -3.05 -2.87 14.00
N LEU A 239 -2.30 -2.30 14.94
CA LEU A 239 -2.66 -2.30 16.36
C LEU A 239 -3.83 -1.34 16.62
N LEU A 240 -3.71 -0.07 16.21
CA LEU A 240 -4.65 0.99 16.56
C LEU A 240 -5.95 0.95 15.77
N GLY A 241 -5.90 0.54 14.50
CA GLY A 241 -7.04 0.48 13.56
C GLY A 241 -8.24 -0.29 14.11
N PRO A 242 -8.12 -1.61 14.36
CA PRO A 242 -9.23 -2.41 14.86
C PRO A 242 -9.52 -2.21 16.36
N SER A 243 -8.70 -1.43 17.07
CA SER A 243 -8.84 -1.19 18.51
C SER A 243 -9.25 0.25 18.81
N VAL A 244 -8.30 1.10 19.23
CA VAL A 244 -8.54 2.47 19.69
C VAL A 244 -9.26 3.30 18.65
N LEU A 245 -8.84 3.23 17.38
CA LEU A 245 -9.44 4.02 16.30
C LEU A 245 -10.85 3.54 15.97
N PHE A 246 -11.09 2.22 15.93
CA PHE A 246 -12.43 1.66 15.75
C PHE A 246 -13.38 2.08 16.87
N PHE A 247 -13.00 1.88 18.14
CA PHE A 247 -13.85 2.23 19.28
C PHE A 247 -14.10 3.74 19.35
N ALA A 248 -13.11 4.56 19.02
CA ALA A 248 -13.28 6.02 18.93
C ALA A 248 -14.27 6.39 17.81
N THR A 249 -14.15 5.81 16.61
CA THR A 249 -15.12 6.04 15.52
C THR A 249 -16.52 5.58 15.91
N ARG A 250 -16.65 4.41 16.53
CA ARG A 250 -17.94 3.89 17.01
C ARG A 250 -18.60 4.80 18.03
N ALA A 251 -17.82 5.35 18.97
CA ALA A 251 -18.34 6.32 19.95
C ALA A 251 -18.82 7.63 19.31
N ILE A 252 -18.18 8.09 18.23
CA ILE A 252 -18.52 9.34 17.54
C ILE A 252 -19.75 9.17 16.63
N VAL A 253 -19.78 8.10 15.85
CA VAL A 253 -20.77 7.93 14.77
C VAL A 253 -22.03 7.20 15.26
N GLY A 254 -21.95 6.59 16.44
CA GLY A 254 -23.04 5.83 17.05
C GLY A 254 -23.06 4.39 16.56
N GLY A 255 -23.20 3.47 17.50
CA GLY A 255 -23.39 2.04 17.27
C GLY A 255 -23.65 1.30 18.55
#